data_AF-A0A538GKC7-F1
#
_entry.id   AF-A0A538GKC7-F1
#
_cell.length_a   1.000
_cell.length_b   1.000
_cell.length_c   1.000
_cell.angle_alpha   90.00
_cell.angle_beta   90.00
_cell.angle_gamma   90.00
#
_symmetry.space_group_name_H-M   'P 1'
#
loop_
_entity.id
_entity.type
_entity.pdbx_description
1 polymer ?
#
loop_
_entity_poly.entity_id
_entity_poly.type
_entity_poly.pdbx_seq_one_letter_code
_entity_poly.pdbx_strand_id
1 'polypeptide(L)'
;YDEVAHHSGIERSDTMEALRKLDQQFGRIDRARRYAPRPYELVVLSDHGQTQGATFKQRNGYDLEELVRRSVGNADVARVEAGDENQTAVGRAVDEASGKKAPKQSKKDVSGRDVVVLASGNLGLIYLMDEARRLTLEEIESRHPLLLANLRDHEHLGWLMVQSSDGPLVLGPSGTRRLETGLVEGDDPLAGFSPTAPQHLLRASGFTHAPDILVGSFYSAATEEGCAFEELISFHGGIGGPQTRPFLLYPAGLPEPVEPIVGAASVNEILLGWRHGLQGEPGSTEAALATAGAGA
;
A
#
# COMPACT_ATOMS: atom_id res chain seq x y z
N TYR A 1 -1.63 10.32 13.87
CA TYR A 1 -0.82 9.17 14.34
C TYR A 1 0.17 8.84 13.25
N ASP A 2 -0.35 8.53 12.07
CA ASP A 2 0.38 8.21 10.84
C ASP A 2 1.66 9.04 10.59
N GLU A 3 1.50 10.33 10.32
CA GLU A 3 2.58 11.33 10.18
C GLU A 3 3.64 11.26 11.29
N VAL A 4 3.21 11.14 12.55
CA VAL A 4 4.14 11.11 13.70
C VAL A 4 4.92 9.79 13.72
N ALA A 5 4.23 8.69 13.42
CA ALA A 5 4.80 7.35 13.40
C ALA A 5 5.81 7.20 12.26
N HIS A 6 5.57 7.77 11.08
CA HIS A 6 6.52 7.81 9.96
C HIS A 6 7.89 8.37 10.34
N HIS A 7 7.91 9.44 11.16
CA HIS A 7 9.13 10.12 11.56
C HIS A 7 9.75 9.59 12.85
N SER A 8 8.92 9.14 13.78
CA SER A 8 9.36 8.83 15.16
C SER A 8 9.43 7.33 15.42
N GLY A 9 8.60 6.55 14.74
CA GLY A 9 8.35 5.13 15.00
C GLY A 9 7.01 4.89 15.71
N ILE A 10 6.53 3.65 15.65
CA ILE A 10 5.15 3.27 15.99
C ILE A 10 4.83 3.30 17.50
N GLU A 11 5.83 3.16 18.38
CA GLU A 11 5.62 3.06 19.83
C GLU A 11 6.35 4.15 20.64
N ARG A 12 6.73 5.25 20.00
CA ARG A 12 7.39 6.36 20.71
C ARG A 12 6.41 7.19 21.54
N SER A 13 6.95 7.90 22.53
CA SER A 13 6.17 8.80 23.41
C SER A 13 5.23 9.71 22.63
N ASP A 14 5.72 10.32 21.56
CA ASP A 14 5.00 11.31 20.76
C ASP A 14 3.90 10.64 19.93
N THR A 15 4.20 9.45 19.39
CA THR A 15 3.26 8.60 18.66
C THR A 15 2.12 8.11 19.58
N MET A 16 2.46 7.65 20.78
CA MET A 16 1.49 7.23 21.79
C MET A 16 0.66 8.41 22.31
N GLU A 17 1.25 9.60 22.42
CA GLU A 17 0.53 10.82 22.79
C GLU A 17 -0.47 11.23 21.70
N ALA A 18 -0.14 11.05 20.43
CA ALA A 18 -1.11 11.24 19.34
C ALA A 18 -2.31 10.31 19.48
N LEU A 19 -2.11 9.03 19.84
CA LEU A 19 -3.23 8.09 20.10
C LEU A 19 -4.10 8.54 21.29
N ARG A 20 -3.49 8.97 22.40
CA ARG A 20 -4.26 9.48 23.55
C ARG A 20 -5.12 10.68 23.18
N LYS A 21 -4.61 11.57 22.33
CA LYS A 21 -5.38 12.73 21.85
C LYS A 21 -6.51 12.34 20.91
N LEU A 22 -6.32 11.33 20.06
CA LEU A 22 -7.37 10.77 19.21
C LEU A 22 -8.50 10.14 20.05
N ASP A 23 -8.15 9.33 21.06
CA ASP A 23 -9.12 8.76 22.00
C ASP A 23 -9.97 9.85 22.69
N GLN A 24 -9.33 10.93 23.15
CA GLN A 24 -10.05 12.08 23.69
C GLN A 24 -11.01 12.73 22.68
N GLN A 25 -10.66 12.77 21.39
CA GLN A 25 -11.55 13.29 20.36
C GLN A 25 -12.73 12.35 20.09
N PHE A 26 -12.51 11.03 20.05
CA PHE A 26 -13.60 10.05 19.94
C PHE A 26 -14.59 10.20 21.09
N GLY A 27 -14.10 10.30 22.33
CA GLY A 27 -14.95 10.54 23.49
C GLY A 27 -15.69 11.89 23.43
N ARG A 28 -15.13 12.93 22.81
CA ARG A 28 -15.84 14.21 22.60
C ARG A 28 -16.97 14.08 21.60
N ILE A 29 -16.74 13.41 20.48
CA ILE A 29 -17.75 13.19 19.43
C ILE A 29 -18.89 12.31 19.96
N ASP A 30 -18.56 11.23 20.68
CA ASP A 30 -19.57 10.36 21.29
C ASP A 30 -20.46 11.11 22.29
N ARG A 31 -19.88 11.91 23.18
CA ARG A 31 -20.67 12.75 24.10
C ARG A 31 -21.54 13.79 23.40
N ALA A 32 -21.09 14.32 22.25
CA ALA A 32 -21.83 15.30 21.46
C ALA A 32 -23.01 14.67 20.70
N ARG A 33 -22.94 13.37 20.37
CA ARG A 33 -23.94 12.60 19.61
C ARG A 33 -25.36 12.78 20.14
N ARG A 34 -25.55 12.82 21.46
CA ARG A 34 -26.88 12.99 22.10
C ARG A 34 -27.58 14.32 21.77
N TYR A 35 -26.86 15.31 21.26
CA TYR A 35 -27.39 16.61 20.87
C TYR A 35 -27.60 16.74 19.35
N ALA A 36 -27.27 15.70 18.58
CA ALA A 36 -27.41 15.73 17.14
C ALA A 36 -28.89 15.70 16.72
N PRO A 37 -29.28 16.45 15.68
CA PRO A 37 -30.66 16.45 15.18
C PRO A 37 -31.05 15.13 14.52
N ARG A 38 -30.06 14.32 14.10
CA ARG A 38 -30.24 13.01 13.50
C ARG A 38 -29.49 11.99 14.35
N PRO A 39 -30.15 10.93 14.86
CA PRO A 39 -29.46 9.82 15.48
C PRO A 39 -28.49 9.18 14.48
N TYR A 40 -27.29 8.85 14.95
CA TYR A 40 -26.28 8.11 14.19
C TYR A 40 -25.49 7.21 15.12
N GLU A 41 -24.89 6.17 14.56
CA GLU A 41 -23.90 5.35 15.24
C GLU A 41 -22.48 5.75 14.81
N LEU A 42 -21.51 5.54 15.69
CA LEU A 42 -20.10 5.86 15.42
C LEU A 42 -19.35 4.57 15.13
N VAL A 43 -18.73 4.52 13.95
CA VAL A 43 -17.78 3.47 13.55
C VAL A 43 -16.43 4.13 13.34
N VAL A 44 -15.39 3.55 13.92
CA VAL A 44 -14.00 4.00 13.79
C VAL A 44 -13.24 2.90 13.08
N LEU A 45 -12.42 3.26 12.09
CA LEU A 45 -11.59 2.30 11.36
C LEU A 45 -10.16 2.80 11.25
N SER A 46 -9.25 1.85 11.10
CA SER A 46 -7.93 2.07 10.53
C SER A 46 -7.95 1.46 9.13
N ASP A 47 -7.57 2.22 8.14
CA ASP A 47 -7.36 1.77 6.77
C ASP A 47 -6.13 0.87 6.63
N HIS A 48 -5.10 1.14 7.43
CA HIS A 48 -3.91 0.30 7.55
C HIS A 48 -3.32 0.35 8.98
N GLY A 49 -2.38 -0.54 9.27
CA GLY A 49 -1.46 -0.38 10.40
C GLY A 49 -0.18 0.35 9.96
N GLN A 50 0.93 0.18 10.69
CA GLN A 50 2.26 0.56 10.21
C GLN A 50 3.31 -0.49 10.57
N THR A 51 4.31 -0.65 9.70
CA THR A 51 5.49 -1.48 9.92
C THR A 51 6.71 -0.57 10.08
N GLN A 52 7.64 -0.93 10.96
CA GLN A 52 8.86 -0.15 11.20
C GLN A 52 10.10 -0.87 10.66
N GLY A 53 11.15 -0.11 10.32
CA GLY A 53 12.45 -0.67 9.99
C GLY A 53 13.39 0.36 9.40
N ALA A 54 14.69 0.03 9.34
CA ALA A 54 15.64 0.87 8.60
C ALA A 54 15.24 0.96 7.12
N THR A 55 15.36 2.15 6.53
CA THR A 55 15.01 2.38 5.13
C THR A 55 15.94 1.63 4.19
N PHE A 56 15.51 1.39 2.95
CA PHE A 56 16.32 0.74 1.93
C PHE A 56 17.66 1.49 1.74
N LYS A 57 17.62 2.82 1.75
CA LYS A 57 18.82 3.66 1.65
C LYS A 57 19.71 3.59 2.88
N GLN A 58 19.14 3.52 4.09
CA GLN A 58 19.94 3.31 5.30
C GLN A 58 20.64 1.94 5.32
N ARG A 59 19.99 0.90 4.78
CA ARG A 59 20.54 -0.46 4.71
C ARG A 59 21.62 -0.61 3.64
N ASN A 60 21.46 0.05 2.49
CA ASN A 60 22.30 -0.20 1.31
C ASN A 60 23.23 0.96 0.93
N GLY A 61 23.01 2.17 1.44
CA GLY A 61 23.73 3.38 1.05
C GLY A 61 23.29 4.00 -0.28
N TYR A 62 22.35 3.38 -0.98
CA TYR A 62 21.71 3.85 -2.21
C TYR A 62 20.20 3.54 -2.17
N ASP A 63 19.41 4.22 -2.98
CA ASP A 63 17.96 4.02 -3.05
C ASP A 63 17.53 3.08 -4.18
N LEU A 64 16.22 2.78 -4.24
CA LEU A 64 15.66 1.90 -5.28
C LEU A 64 15.86 2.49 -6.69
N GLU A 65 15.76 3.81 -6.86
CA GLU A 65 15.98 4.48 -8.14
C GLU A 65 17.42 4.23 -8.63
N GLU A 66 18.40 4.39 -7.76
CA GLU A 66 19.80 4.17 -8.08
C GLU A 66 20.10 2.69 -8.38
N LEU A 67 19.47 1.75 -7.66
CA LEU A 67 19.55 0.32 -8.00
C LEU A 67 19.00 0.04 -9.40
N VAL A 68 17.84 0.60 -9.72
CA VAL A 68 17.21 0.43 -11.04
C VAL A 68 18.11 1.05 -12.12
N ARG A 69 18.60 2.28 -11.93
CA ARG A 69 19.52 2.97 -12.84
C ARG A 69 20.75 2.13 -13.15
N ARG A 70 21.41 1.59 -12.12
CA ARG A 70 22.59 0.72 -12.29
C ARG A 70 22.28 -0.57 -13.07
N SER A 71 21.03 -1.02 -13.04
CA SER A 71 20.60 -2.28 -13.64
C SER A 71 20.08 -2.15 -15.08
N VAL A 72 19.59 -0.97 -15.49
CA VAL A 72 19.22 -0.65 -16.88
C VAL A 72 20.38 -0.10 -17.71
N GLY A 73 21.47 0.36 -17.08
CA GLY A 73 22.66 0.89 -17.77
C GLY A 73 22.67 2.43 -17.87
N ASN A 74 23.13 2.99 -19.00
CA ASN A 74 23.17 4.45 -19.24
C ASN A 74 21.78 5.02 -19.59
N ALA A 75 20.78 4.84 -18.71
CA ALA A 75 19.43 5.36 -18.89
C ALA A 75 19.13 6.50 -17.91
N ASP A 76 18.33 7.47 -18.35
CA ASP A 76 17.86 8.58 -17.51
C ASP A 76 16.66 8.16 -16.67
N VAL A 77 16.92 7.79 -15.42
CA VAL A 77 15.89 7.41 -14.43
C VAL A 77 15.41 8.63 -13.65
N ALA A 78 14.09 8.73 -13.43
CA ALA A 78 13.47 9.71 -12.53
C ALA A 78 12.81 9.06 -11.32
N ARG A 79 13.10 9.62 -10.13
CA ARG A 79 12.41 9.31 -8.87
C ARG A 79 11.21 10.22 -8.64
N VAL A 80 10.13 9.62 -8.18
CA VAL A 80 8.99 10.33 -7.59
C VAL A 80 8.61 9.62 -6.29
N GLU A 81 8.43 10.39 -5.23
CA GLU A 81 8.00 9.86 -3.92
C GLU A 81 6.50 10.10 -3.76
N ALA A 82 5.78 9.10 -3.26
CA ALA A 82 4.40 9.29 -2.84
C ALA A 82 4.41 10.11 -1.55
N GLY A 83 4.25 11.43 -1.67
CA GLY A 83 4.12 12.27 -0.47
C GLY A 83 2.94 11.80 0.41
N ASP A 84 3.09 11.95 1.72
CA ASP A 84 2.06 11.59 2.70
C ASP A 84 0.70 12.18 2.28
N GLU A 85 -0.34 11.34 2.32
CA GLU A 85 -1.69 11.67 1.89
C GLU A 85 -2.21 12.93 2.62
N ASN A 86 -1.74 13.20 3.85
CA ASN A 86 -2.08 14.38 4.62
C ASN A 86 -1.16 15.60 4.42
N GLN A 87 0.06 15.44 3.91
CA GLN A 87 0.93 16.57 3.57
C GLN A 87 0.31 17.47 2.50
N THR A 88 -0.54 16.92 1.60
CA THR A 88 -1.26 17.74 0.63
C THR A 88 -2.34 18.62 1.24
N ALA A 89 -2.96 18.21 2.35
CA ALA A 89 -3.96 19.02 3.05
C ALA A 89 -3.33 20.14 3.90
N VAL A 90 -2.24 19.82 4.62
CA VAL A 90 -1.51 20.81 5.45
C VAL A 90 -0.69 21.77 4.58
N GLY A 91 -0.04 21.27 3.52
CA GLY A 91 0.75 22.09 2.60
C GLY A 91 -0.09 23.12 1.84
N ARG A 92 -1.30 22.74 1.41
CA ARG A 92 -2.24 23.68 0.74
C ARG A 92 -2.66 24.84 1.65
N ALA A 93 -2.89 24.58 2.93
CA ALA A 93 -3.25 25.62 3.90
C ALA A 93 -2.11 26.63 4.16
N VAL A 94 -0.85 26.19 4.10
CA VAL A 94 0.34 27.04 4.29
C VAL A 94 0.69 27.81 3.00
N ASP A 95 0.52 27.19 1.84
CA ASP A 95 0.76 27.83 0.54
C ASP A 95 -0.29 28.90 0.23
N GLU A 96 -1.56 28.70 0.62
CA GLU A 96 -2.61 29.72 0.52
C GLU A 96 -2.33 30.94 1.41
N ALA A 97 -1.68 30.75 2.56
CA ALA A 97 -1.37 31.82 3.51
C ALA A 97 -0.13 32.67 3.13
N SER A 98 0.79 32.14 2.30
CA SER A 98 2.12 32.74 2.11
C SER A 98 2.34 33.43 0.75
N GLY A 99 1.44 33.26 -0.23
CA GLY A 99 1.38 34.07 -1.45
C GLY A 99 2.60 34.02 -2.39
N LYS A 100 3.55 33.10 -2.19
CA LYS A 100 4.79 33.02 -2.97
C LYS A 100 4.71 31.96 -4.08
N LYS A 101 4.51 32.41 -5.32
CA LYS A 101 4.77 31.59 -6.53
C LYS A 101 6.12 31.95 -7.13
N ALA A 102 7.14 31.12 -6.88
CA ALA A 102 8.31 31.03 -7.77
C ALA A 102 8.09 29.83 -8.72
N PRO A 103 8.45 29.94 -10.01
CA PRO A 103 8.32 28.82 -10.95
C PRO A 103 9.42 27.80 -10.63
N LYS A 104 9.13 26.83 -9.78
CA LYS A 104 9.93 25.61 -9.68
C LYS A 104 9.53 24.71 -10.85
N GLN A 105 10.49 24.20 -11.63
CA GLN A 105 10.26 23.01 -12.44
C GLN A 105 9.59 21.97 -11.54
N SER A 106 8.44 21.44 -11.97
CA SER A 106 7.67 20.56 -11.12
C SER A 106 8.47 19.28 -10.89
N LYS A 107 8.59 18.83 -9.64
CA LYS A 107 9.11 17.49 -9.29
C LYS A 107 8.30 16.33 -9.92
N LYS A 108 7.29 16.64 -10.74
CA LYS A 108 6.35 15.72 -11.39
C LYS A 108 6.51 15.68 -12.92
N ASP A 109 7.42 16.48 -13.49
CA ASP A 109 7.67 16.42 -14.93
C ASP A 109 8.68 15.31 -15.22
N VAL A 110 8.17 14.15 -15.60
CA VAL A 110 8.93 12.96 -15.99
C VAL A 110 9.06 12.84 -17.51
N SER A 111 8.71 13.89 -18.26
CA SER A 111 8.84 13.87 -19.72
C SER A 111 10.31 13.71 -20.14
N GLY A 112 10.56 12.81 -21.10
CA GLY A 112 11.92 12.52 -21.60
C GLY A 112 12.76 11.61 -20.70
N ARG A 113 12.16 10.89 -19.77
CA ARG A 113 12.83 9.90 -18.91
C ARG A 113 12.65 8.49 -19.47
N ASP A 114 13.68 7.67 -19.36
CA ASP A 114 13.67 6.28 -19.82
C ASP A 114 12.97 5.37 -18.80
N VAL A 115 13.08 5.70 -17.51
CA VAL A 115 12.48 4.93 -16.42
C VAL A 115 11.94 5.85 -15.34
N VAL A 116 10.76 5.54 -14.81
CA VAL A 116 10.18 6.23 -13.64
C VAL A 116 10.06 5.24 -12.49
N VAL A 117 10.64 5.60 -11.34
CA VAL A 117 10.56 4.81 -10.10
C VAL A 117 9.75 5.59 -9.08
N LEU A 118 8.62 5.01 -8.66
CA LEU A 118 7.81 5.50 -7.56
C LEU A 118 8.08 4.70 -6.29
N ALA A 119 8.28 5.39 -5.17
CA ALA A 119 8.36 4.78 -3.85
C ALA A 119 7.09 5.09 -3.05
N SER A 120 6.53 4.07 -2.39
CA SER A 120 5.37 4.17 -1.49
C SER A 120 5.55 3.16 -0.35
N GLY A 121 6.08 3.62 0.78
CA GLY A 121 6.51 2.78 1.89
C GLY A 121 7.45 1.67 1.43
N ASN A 122 7.08 0.41 1.66
CA ASN A 122 7.87 -0.75 1.19
C ASN A 122 7.43 -1.33 -0.16
N LEU A 123 6.70 -0.54 -0.94
CA LEU A 123 6.27 -0.86 -2.30
C LEU A 123 6.93 0.10 -3.29
N GLY A 124 7.58 -0.44 -4.31
CA GLY A 124 8.19 0.30 -5.41
C GLY A 124 7.45 0.00 -6.71
N LEU A 125 7.18 1.03 -7.50
CA LEU A 125 6.56 0.91 -8.83
C LEU A 125 7.59 1.37 -9.85
N ILE A 126 7.95 0.49 -10.79
CA ILE A 126 8.93 0.78 -11.84
C ILE A 126 8.20 0.77 -13.18
N TYR A 127 8.18 1.93 -13.83
CA TYR A 127 7.66 2.12 -15.17
C TYR A 127 8.82 2.28 -16.14
N LEU A 128 8.88 1.39 -17.13
CA LEU A 128 9.82 1.42 -18.23
C LEU A 128 9.16 2.16 -19.38
N MET A 129 9.71 3.31 -19.77
CA MET A 129 9.08 4.22 -20.73
C MET A 129 9.38 3.84 -22.19
N ASP A 130 9.87 2.63 -22.43
CA ASP A 130 10.15 2.05 -23.75
C ASP A 130 8.88 2.00 -24.64
N GLU A 131 7.71 1.74 -24.03
CA GLU A 131 6.43 1.59 -24.71
C GLU A 131 5.31 2.29 -23.94
N ALA A 132 4.24 2.69 -24.63
CA ALA A 132 3.06 3.28 -23.98
C ALA A 132 2.20 2.26 -23.20
N ARG A 133 2.48 0.96 -23.39
CA ARG A 133 1.82 -0.15 -22.71
C ARG A 133 2.81 -0.82 -21.75
N ARG A 134 2.26 -1.56 -20.78
CA ARG A 134 3.02 -2.44 -19.91
C ARG A 134 3.79 -3.49 -20.74
N LEU A 135 5.07 -3.67 -20.43
CA LEU A 135 5.95 -4.69 -20.99
C LEU A 135 5.72 -6.04 -20.31
N THR A 136 5.96 -7.12 -21.06
CA THR A 136 6.01 -8.46 -20.46
C THR A 136 7.39 -8.78 -19.89
N LEU A 137 7.49 -9.81 -19.04
CA LEU A 137 8.73 -10.32 -18.48
C LEU A 137 9.76 -10.59 -19.60
N GLU A 138 9.33 -11.27 -20.67
CA GLU A 138 10.20 -11.64 -21.79
C GLU A 138 10.72 -10.40 -22.52
N GLU A 139 9.88 -9.37 -22.63
CA GLU A 139 10.22 -8.09 -23.22
C GLU A 139 11.20 -7.29 -22.37
N ILE A 140 11.03 -7.33 -21.04
CA ILE A 140 11.92 -6.70 -20.07
C ILE A 140 13.28 -7.40 -20.10
N GLU A 141 13.32 -8.74 -20.05
CA GLU A 141 14.58 -9.51 -20.11
C GLU A 141 15.32 -9.28 -21.43
N SER A 142 14.61 -9.15 -22.54
CA SER A 142 15.24 -8.87 -23.84
C SER A 142 15.82 -7.46 -23.94
N ARG A 143 15.18 -6.45 -23.34
CA ARG A 143 15.60 -5.03 -23.46
C ARG A 143 16.56 -4.61 -22.36
N HIS A 144 16.34 -5.11 -21.14
CA HIS A 144 17.07 -4.78 -19.92
C HIS A 144 17.57 -6.06 -19.22
N PRO A 145 18.52 -6.81 -19.80
CA PRO A 145 18.85 -8.18 -19.37
C PRO A 145 19.33 -8.34 -17.93
N LEU A 146 19.84 -7.25 -17.32
CA LEU A 146 20.33 -7.25 -15.95
C LEU A 146 19.28 -6.76 -14.94
N LEU A 147 18.16 -6.17 -15.38
CA LEU A 147 17.20 -5.52 -14.49
C LEU A 147 16.52 -6.51 -13.55
N LEU A 148 15.80 -7.48 -14.10
CA LEU A 148 15.07 -8.45 -13.27
C LEU A 148 16.01 -9.33 -12.45
N ALA A 149 17.15 -9.74 -13.03
CA ALA A 149 18.16 -10.52 -12.32
C ALA A 149 18.71 -9.76 -11.10
N ASN A 150 19.19 -8.53 -11.27
CA ASN A 150 19.73 -7.74 -10.17
C ASN A 150 18.70 -7.41 -9.10
N LEU A 151 17.44 -7.13 -9.48
CA LEU A 151 16.37 -6.87 -8.52
C LEU A 151 15.99 -8.14 -7.74
N ARG A 152 15.95 -9.29 -8.43
CA ARG A 152 15.59 -10.59 -7.85
C ARG A 152 16.64 -11.11 -6.87
N ASP A 153 17.92 -10.85 -7.16
CA ASP A 153 19.05 -11.31 -6.35
C ASP A 153 19.37 -10.36 -5.17
N HIS A 154 18.70 -9.21 -5.08
CA HIS A 154 18.97 -8.21 -4.06
C HIS A 154 18.38 -8.60 -2.69
N GLU A 155 19.22 -8.76 -1.67
CA GLU A 155 18.84 -9.22 -0.32
C GLU A 155 17.65 -8.48 0.30
N HIS A 156 17.57 -7.16 0.08
CA HIS A 156 16.51 -6.31 0.65
C HIS A 156 15.22 -6.23 -0.21
N LEU A 157 15.14 -6.95 -1.32
CA LEU A 157 13.94 -7.07 -2.15
C LEU A 157 13.34 -8.46 -1.95
N GLY A 158 12.07 -8.52 -1.57
CA GLY A 158 11.42 -9.78 -1.21
C GLY A 158 10.78 -10.47 -2.40
N TRP A 159 10.22 -9.68 -3.32
CA TRP A 159 9.48 -10.17 -4.46
C TRP A 159 9.33 -9.10 -5.55
N LEU A 160 9.16 -9.56 -6.79
CA LEU A 160 8.85 -8.75 -7.96
C LEU A 160 7.58 -9.29 -8.62
N MET A 161 6.57 -8.46 -8.82
CA MET A 161 5.41 -8.81 -9.64
C MET A 161 5.56 -8.20 -11.03
N VAL A 162 5.46 -9.05 -12.05
CA VAL A 162 5.59 -8.72 -13.47
C VAL A 162 4.48 -9.39 -14.28
N GLN A 163 4.20 -8.87 -15.46
CA GLN A 163 3.30 -9.52 -16.41
C GLN A 163 4.12 -10.43 -17.32
N SER A 164 3.74 -11.69 -17.55
CA SER A 164 4.32 -12.51 -18.62
C SER A 164 3.32 -12.75 -19.75
N SER A 165 3.73 -13.44 -20.82
CA SER A 165 2.81 -13.90 -21.87
C SER A 165 1.71 -14.83 -21.36
N ASP A 166 1.94 -15.50 -20.23
CA ASP A 166 1.04 -16.48 -19.63
C ASP A 166 0.24 -15.93 -18.44
N GLY A 167 0.31 -14.61 -18.20
CA GLY A 167 -0.36 -13.95 -17.07
C GLY A 167 0.61 -13.39 -16.03
N PRO A 168 0.09 -12.81 -14.94
CA PRO A 168 0.91 -12.16 -13.93
C PRO A 168 1.63 -13.15 -13.01
N LEU A 169 2.91 -12.88 -12.77
CA LEU A 169 3.83 -13.71 -12.00
C LEU A 169 4.42 -12.90 -10.83
N VAL A 170 4.77 -13.60 -9.76
CA VAL A 170 5.63 -13.09 -8.70
C VAL A 170 6.93 -13.86 -8.70
N LEU A 171 8.05 -13.16 -8.82
CA LEU A 171 9.41 -13.68 -8.78
C LEU A 171 9.98 -13.44 -7.39
N GLY A 172 10.60 -14.45 -6.80
CA GLY A 172 11.45 -14.34 -5.62
C GLY A 172 12.84 -14.93 -5.90
N PRO A 173 13.81 -14.79 -4.98
CA PRO A 173 15.20 -15.18 -5.22
C PRO A 173 15.36 -16.62 -5.77
N SER A 174 14.62 -17.56 -5.20
CA SER A 174 14.73 -19.00 -5.52
C SER A 174 13.44 -19.63 -6.05
N GLY A 175 12.44 -18.82 -6.44
CA GLY A 175 11.21 -19.38 -6.99
C GLY A 175 10.26 -18.35 -7.58
N THR A 176 9.14 -18.85 -8.09
CA THR A 176 8.14 -18.10 -8.83
C THR A 176 6.75 -18.58 -8.45
N ARG A 177 5.78 -17.67 -8.39
CA ARG A 177 4.35 -17.97 -8.23
C ARG A 177 3.55 -17.39 -9.38
N ARG A 178 2.71 -18.19 -10.03
CA ARG A 178 1.69 -17.71 -10.98
C ARG A 178 0.45 -17.26 -10.22
N LEU A 179 0.04 -16.00 -10.37
CA LEU A 179 -1.02 -15.44 -9.54
C LEU A 179 -2.42 -15.97 -9.90
N GLU A 180 -2.69 -16.23 -11.17
CA GLU A 180 -3.99 -16.73 -11.64
C GLU A 180 -4.25 -18.19 -11.26
N THR A 181 -3.23 -19.05 -11.39
CA THR A 181 -3.36 -20.50 -11.14
C THR A 181 -2.93 -20.91 -9.74
N GLY A 182 -2.19 -20.05 -9.04
CA GLY A 182 -1.57 -20.35 -7.75
C GLY A 182 -0.38 -21.32 -7.83
N LEU A 183 0.06 -21.72 -9.03
CA LEU A 183 1.20 -22.63 -9.22
C LEU A 183 2.48 -21.99 -8.71
N VAL A 184 3.26 -22.75 -7.94
CA VAL A 184 4.58 -22.35 -7.42
C VAL A 184 5.66 -23.26 -8.00
N GLU A 185 6.75 -22.65 -8.46
CA GLU A 185 7.98 -23.33 -8.89
C GLU A 185 9.14 -22.86 -7.99
N GLY A 186 9.84 -23.80 -7.34
CA GLY A 186 10.85 -23.46 -6.33
C GLY A 186 10.22 -22.98 -5.01
N ASP A 187 10.85 -22.00 -4.37
CA ASP A 187 10.32 -21.40 -3.14
C ASP A 187 9.19 -20.40 -3.45
N ASP A 188 8.10 -20.47 -2.68
CA ASP A 188 6.99 -19.51 -2.84
C ASP A 188 7.42 -18.11 -2.37
N PRO A 189 7.53 -17.10 -3.26
CA PRO A 189 7.96 -15.76 -2.89
C PRO A 189 7.01 -15.06 -1.90
N LEU A 190 5.77 -15.55 -1.79
CA LEU A 190 4.74 -14.96 -0.94
C LEU A 190 4.49 -15.75 0.36
N ALA A 191 5.23 -16.83 0.63
CA ALA A 191 5.01 -17.67 1.81
C ALA A 191 5.10 -16.93 3.15
N GLY A 192 5.93 -15.88 3.22
CA GLY A 192 6.09 -15.04 4.42
C GLY A 192 5.02 -13.97 4.63
N PHE A 193 4.04 -13.87 3.73
CA PHE A 193 3.02 -12.81 3.72
C PHE A 193 1.62 -13.36 4.01
N SER A 194 0.63 -12.47 4.11
CA SER A 194 -0.78 -12.85 4.28
C SER A 194 -1.22 -13.87 3.22
N PRO A 195 -2.05 -14.87 3.56
CA PRO A 195 -2.67 -15.75 2.56
C PRO A 195 -3.47 -15.00 1.47
N THR A 196 -3.91 -13.77 1.72
CA THR A 196 -4.59 -12.91 0.74
C THR A 196 -3.64 -12.11 -0.15
N ALA A 197 -2.32 -12.14 0.10
CA ALA A 197 -1.34 -11.38 -0.69
C ALA A 197 -1.41 -11.68 -2.21
N PRO A 198 -1.53 -12.96 -2.67
CA PRO A 198 -1.70 -13.24 -4.09
C PRO A 198 -2.94 -12.56 -4.70
N GLN A 199 -4.05 -12.52 -3.97
CA GLN A 199 -5.30 -11.90 -4.44
C GLN A 199 -5.15 -10.37 -4.60
N HIS A 200 -4.48 -9.72 -3.62
CA HIS A 200 -4.21 -8.29 -3.70
C HIS A 200 -3.26 -7.93 -4.85
N LEU A 201 -2.22 -8.74 -5.07
CA LEU A 201 -1.29 -8.55 -6.19
C LEU A 201 -1.96 -8.82 -7.54
N LEU A 202 -2.79 -9.86 -7.64
CA LEU A 202 -3.55 -10.15 -8.86
C LEU A 202 -4.48 -8.98 -9.22
N ARG A 203 -5.19 -8.43 -8.23
CA ARG A 203 -6.01 -7.22 -8.40
C ARG A 203 -5.17 -6.03 -8.85
N ALA A 204 -4.01 -5.80 -8.23
CA ALA A 204 -3.11 -4.70 -8.59
C ALA A 204 -2.58 -4.84 -10.03
N SER A 205 -2.27 -6.07 -10.46
CA SER A 205 -1.85 -6.36 -11.84
C SER A 205 -2.93 -6.04 -12.88
N GLY A 206 -4.21 -6.13 -12.50
CA GLY A 206 -5.34 -5.83 -13.38
C GLY A 206 -5.62 -4.35 -13.61
N PHE A 207 -4.91 -3.43 -12.93
CA PHE A 207 -5.11 -2.00 -13.15
C PHE A 207 -4.50 -1.52 -14.46
N THR A 208 -5.22 -0.65 -15.18
CA THR A 208 -4.80 -0.09 -16.47
C THR A 208 -3.43 0.59 -16.44
N HIS A 209 -3.05 1.15 -15.28
CA HIS A 209 -1.78 1.86 -15.08
C HIS A 209 -0.85 1.13 -14.11
N ALA A 210 -0.98 -0.20 -14.00
CA ALA A 210 -0.04 -1.02 -13.25
C ALA A 210 1.39 -0.85 -13.82
N PRO A 211 2.42 -0.80 -12.96
CA PRO A 211 3.81 -0.67 -13.40
C PRO A 211 4.29 -1.94 -14.11
N ASP A 212 5.34 -1.81 -14.92
CA ASP A 212 6.02 -2.97 -15.52
C ASP A 212 6.52 -3.93 -14.45
N ILE A 213 7.11 -3.37 -13.39
CA ILE A 213 7.58 -4.12 -12.23
C ILE A 213 7.02 -3.46 -10.97
N LEU A 214 6.22 -4.22 -10.22
CA LEU A 214 5.88 -3.89 -8.84
C LEU A 214 6.83 -4.64 -7.92
N VAL A 215 7.54 -3.95 -7.05
CA VAL A 215 8.56 -4.56 -6.17
C VAL A 215 8.20 -4.33 -4.71
N GLY A 216 8.28 -5.38 -3.90
CA GLY A 216 8.18 -5.26 -2.44
C GLY A 216 9.53 -5.47 -1.78
N SER A 217 9.78 -4.74 -0.69
CA SER A 217 10.90 -5.10 0.18
C SER A 217 10.74 -6.50 0.76
N PHE A 218 11.83 -7.05 1.28
CA PHE A 218 11.75 -8.21 2.18
C PHE A 218 10.86 -7.92 3.40
N TYR A 219 10.40 -8.99 4.06
CA TYR A 219 9.76 -8.93 5.36
C TYR A 219 10.34 -10.02 6.28
N SER A 220 10.75 -9.64 7.49
CA SER A 220 11.25 -10.54 8.52
C SER A 220 10.18 -10.75 9.58
N ALA A 221 9.61 -11.96 9.65
CA ALA A 221 8.65 -12.30 10.69
C ALA A 221 9.25 -12.35 12.11
N ALA A 222 10.57 -12.57 12.22
CA ALA A 222 11.27 -12.64 13.50
C ALA A 222 11.41 -11.26 14.17
N THR A 223 11.58 -10.21 13.37
CA THR A 223 11.73 -8.83 13.84
C THR A 223 10.50 -7.97 13.56
N GLU A 224 9.53 -8.49 12.81
CA GLU A 224 8.40 -7.76 12.24
C GLU A 224 8.82 -6.51 11.43
N GLU A 225 10.00 -6.56 10.81
CA GLU A 225 10.57 -5.45 10.04
C GLU A 225 10.60 -5.71 8.53
N GLY A 226 10.57 -4.62 7.77
CA GLY A 226 10.97 -4.57 6.36
C GLY A 226 11.85 -3.34 6.13
N CYS A 227 11.84 -2.81 4.91
CA CYS A 227 12.44 -1.50 4.65
C CYS A 227 11.59 -0.66 3.70
N ALA A 228 11.40 0.61 4.06
CA ALA A 228 10.79 1.58 3.17
C ALA A 228 11.76 1.96 2.05
N PHE A 229 11.24 2.13 0.84
CA PHE A 229 11.96 2.79 -0.26
C PHE A 229 11.98 4.32 -0.10
N GLU A 230 11.12 4.84 0.77
CA GLU A 230 11.09 6.23 1.22
C GLU A 230 11.99 6.44 2.45
N GLU A 231 12.36 7.69 2.72
CA GLU A 231 13.22 8.05 3.86
C GLU A 231 12.39 8.22 5.16
N LEU A 232 11.45 7.30 5.40
CA LEU A 232 10.58 7.25 6.58
C LEU A 232 10.84 5.94 7.33
N ILE A 233 11.06 6.02 8.65
CA ILE A 233 11.49 4.86 9.47
C ILE A 233 10.34 3.92 9.86
N SER A 234 9.11 4.40 9.67
CA SER A 234 7.89 3.60 9.70
C SER A 234 7.15 3.82 8.39
N PHE A 235 6.43 2.80 7.93
CA PHE A 235 5.84 2.78 6.61
C PHE A 235 4.59 1.90 6.54
N HIS A 236 3.80 2.14 5.50
CA HIS A 236 2.67 1.32 5.07
C HIS A 236 2.59 1.38 3.54
N GLY A 237 1.51 0.86 2.93
CA GLY A 237 1.29 0.95 1.48
C GLY A 237 1.83 -0.24 0.68
N GLY A 238 2.50 -1.19 1.32
CA GLY A 238 2.87 -2.47 0.73
C GLY A 238 2.22 -3.65 1.46
N ILE A 239 2.95 -4.76 1.54
CA ILE A 239 2.52 -5.96 2.27
C ILE A 239 3.59 -6.39 3.29
N GLY A 240 3.15 -7.13 4.30
CA GLY A 240 4.01 -7.70 5.34
C GLY A 240 4.11 -6.84 6.61
N GLY A 241 4.10 -7.50 7.76
CA GLY A 241 4.21 -6.86 9.07
C GLY A 241 2.92 -6.22 9.58
N PRO A 242 3.00 -5.47 10.68
CA PRO A 242 1.82 -4.89 11.33
C PRO A 242 1.06 -3.88 10.47
N GLN A 243 1.63 -3.36 9.37
CA GLN A 243 0.87 -2.56 8.39
C GLN A 243 -0.39 -3.26 7.85
N THR A 244 -0.40 -4.59 7.82
CA THR A 244 -1.54 -5.39 7.34
C THR A 244 -2.52 -5.76 8.45
N ARG A 245 -2.47 -5.08 9.61
CA ARG A 245 -3.38 -5.29 10.76
C ARG A 245 -4.28 -4.06 10.98
N PRO A 246 -5.16 -3.69 10.02
CA PRO A 246 -6.17 -2.67 10.24
C PRO A 246 -7.22 -3.14 11.25
N PHE A 247 -8.08 -2.24 11.71
CA PHE A 247 -9.19 -2.58 12.59
C PHE A 247 -10.47 -1.85 12.20
N LEU A 248 -11.60 -2.44 12.60
CA LEU A 248 -12.93 -1.83 12.58
C LEU A 248 -13.51 -1.89 13.99
N LEU A 249 -13.73 -0.73 14.61
CA LEU A 249 -14.35 -0.58 15.92
C LEU A 249 -15.77 -0.04 15.72
N TYR A 250 -16.76 -0.81 16.15
CA TYR A 250 -18.17 -0.51 15.93
C TYR A 250 -19.03 -0.86 17.17
N PRO A 251 -20.24 -0.30 17.31
CA PRO A 251 -21.11 -0.58 18.44
C PRO A 251 -21.51 -2.06 18.50
N ALA A 252 -21.49 -2.64 19.69
CA ALA A 252 -21.83 -4.05 19.92
C ALA A 252 -23.27 -4.44 19.52
N GLY A 253 -24.15 -3.47 19.28
CA GLY A 253 -25.51 -3.70 18.79
C GLY A 253 -25.61 -3.89 17.27
N LEU A 254 -24.56 -3.57 16.51
CA LEU A 254 -24.52 -3.84 15.07
C LEU A 254 -24.11 -5.30 14.83
N PRO A 255 -24.67 -5.96 13.79
CA PRO A 255 -24.34 -7.34 13.49
C PRO A 255 -22.86 -7.50 13.12
N GLU A 256 -22.23 -8.54 13.66
CA GLU A 256 -20.85 -8.90 13.33
C GLU A 256 -20.75 -9.36 11.86
N PRO A 257 -19.70 -8.97 11.14
CA PRO A 257 -19.43 -9.50 9.80
C PRO A 257 -19.29 -11.02 9.83
N VAL A 258 -20.03 -11.71 8.96
CA VAL A 258 -20.06 -13.19 8.91
C VAL A 258 -18.78 -13.76 8.28
N GLU A 259 -18.26 -13.06 7.28
CA GLU A 259 -17.05 -13.45 6.54
C GLU A 259 -15.85 -12.57 6.93
N PRO A 260 -14.61 -13.07 6.78
CA PRO A 260 -13.42 -12.24 6.91
C PRO A 260 -13.49 -11.00 6.01
N ILE A 261 -13.21 -9.83 6.57
CA ILE A 261 -13.20 -8.58 5.82
C ILE A 261 -11.93 -8.50 4.97
N VAL A 262 -12.07 -8.56 3.65
CA VAL A 262 -10.96 -8.44 2.71
C VAL A 262 -11.14 -7.19 1.85
N GLY A 263 -10.31 -6.19 2.12
CA GLY A 263 -10.25 -4.95 1.35
C GLY A 263 -11.38 -3.95 1.61
N ALA A 264 -11.19 -2.73 1.13
CA ALA A 264 -12.09 -1.59 1.39
C ALA A 264 -13.50 -1.76 0.79
N ALA A 265 -13.65 -2.55 -0.29
CA ALA A 265 -14.97 -2.81 -0.88
C ALA A 265 -15.86 -3.61 0.08
N SER A 266 -15.32 -4.64 0.73
CA SER A 266 -16.04 -5.42 1.75
C SER A 266 -16.44 -4.54 2.94
N VAL A 267 -15.55 -3.66 3.39
CA VAL A 267 -15.86 -2.66 4.43
C VAL A 267 -17.03 -1.77 4.01
N ASN A 268 -17.05 -1.29 2.76
CA ASN A 268 -18.12 -0.44 2.26
C ASN A 268 -19.49 -1.14 2.31
N GLU A 269 -19.56 -2.39 1.87
CA GLU A 269 -20.80 -3.18 1.92
C GLU A 269 -21.30 -3.40 3.35
N ILE A 270 -20.39 -3.67 4.30
CA ILE A 270 -20.73 -3.79 5.73
C ILE A 270 -21.33 -2.48 6.25
N LEU A 271 -20.67 -1.34 5.98
CA LEU A 271 -21.14 -0.03 6.43
C LEU A 271 -22.50 0.34 5.82
N LEU A 272 -22.72 0.01 4.54
CA LEU A 272 -24.01 0.19 3.86
C LEU A 272 -25.10 -0.70 4.49
N GLY A 273 -24.79 -1.98 4.75
CA GLY A 273 -25.69 -2.91 5.40
C GLY A 273 -26.15 -2.44 6.78
N TRP A 274 -25.20 -2.02 7.63
CA TRP A 274 -25.50 -1.45 8.94
C TRP A 274 -26.37 -0.19 8.83
N ARG A 275 -26.06 0.69 7.87
CA ARG A 275 -26.84 1.92 7.64
C ARG A 275 -28.30 1.59 7.26
N HIS A 276 -28.51 0.68 6.30
CA HIS A 276 -29.86 0.29 5.88
C HIS A 276 -30.64 -0.37 7.03
N GLY A 277 -29.98 -1.23 7.81
CA GLY A 277 -30.58 -1.84 8.99
C GLY A 277 -31.04 -0.82 10.04
N LEU A 278 -30.22 0.20 10.31
CA LEU A 278 -30.58 1.30 11.24
C LEU A 278 -31.72 2.18 10.69
N GLN A 279 -31.92 2.25 9.39
CA GLN A 279 -32.97 3.05 8.74
C GLN A 279 -34.30 2.30 8.58
N GLY A 280 -34.33 0.98 8.86
CA GLY A 280 -35.53 0.16 8.74
C GLY A 280 -35.99 -0.07 7.30
N GLU A 281 -35.06 -0.02 6.33
CA GLU A 281 -35.38 -0.28 4.92
C GLU A 281 -35.67 -1.79 4.71
N PRO A 282 -36.84 -2.18 4.14
CA PRO A 282 -37.21 -3.60 4.00
C PRO A 282 -36.22 -4.37 3.10
N GLY A 283 -35.69 -5.50 3.61
CA GLY A 283 -34.75 -6.39 2.90
C GLY A 283 -33.31 -6.39 3.45
N SER A 284 -32.99 -5.50 4.39
CA SER A 284 -31.61 -5.26 4.87
C SER A 284 -31.03 -6.36 5.77
N THR A 285 -31.86 -7.13 6.46
CA THR A 285 -31.38 -8.15 7.42
C THR A 285 -30.90 -9.44 6.73
N GLU A 286 -31.48 -9.80 5.58
CA GLU A 286 -31.02 -10.94 4.77
C GLU A 286 -29.91 -10.54 3.79
N ALA A 287 -29.92 -9.31 3.25
CA ALA A 287 -28.87 -8.83 2.34
C ALA A 287 -27.52 -8.65 3.04
N ALA A 288 -27.51 -8.15 4.29
CA ALA A 288 -26.28 -8.01 5.09
C ALA A 288 -25.63 -9.38 5.44
N LEU A 289 -26.40 -10.47 5.37
CA LEU A 289 -25.92 -11.84 5.58
C LEU A 289 -25.52 -12.54 4.27
N ALA A 290 -25.89 -12.01 3.11
CA ALA A 290 -25.77 -12.70 1.82
C ALA A 290 -24.80 -12.07 0.79
N THR A 291 -24.47 -10.78 0.89
CA THR A 291 -23.72 -10.08 -0.18
C THR A 291 -22.21 -10.28 -0.21
N ALA A 292 -21.60 -11.01 0.72
CA ALA A 292 -20.17 -11.38 0.62
C ALA A 292 -19.91 -12.56 -0.35
N GLY A 293 -20.96 -13.16 -0.94
CA GLY A 293 -20.86 -14.38 -1.76
C GLY A 293 -20.69 -14.18 -3.27
N ALA A 294 -20.59 -12.96 -3.79
CA ALA A 294 -20.49 -12.70 -5.23
C ALA A 294 -19.20 -11.93 -5.59
N GLY A 295 -18.06 -12.59 -5.39
CA GLY A 295 -16.74 -12.05 -5.74
C GLY A 295 -15.62 -13.06 -5.48
N ALA A 296 -15.85 -14.31 -5.85
CA ALA A 296 -14.82 -15.34 -5.97
C ALA A 296 -14.21 -15.32 -7.38
#